data_AF-A0A8J3M6G7-F1
#
_entry.id   AF-A0A8J3M6G7-F1
#
_cell.length_a   1.000
_cell.length_b   1.000
_cell.length_c   1.000
_cell.angle_alpha   90.00
_cell.angle_beta   90.00
_cell.angle_gamma   90.00
#
_symmetry.space_group_name_H-M   'P 1'
#
loop_
_entity.id
_entity.type
_entity.pdbx_description
1 polymer ?
#
loop_
_entity_poly.entity_id
_entity_poly.type
_entity_poly.pdbx_seq_one_letter_code
_entity_poly.pdbx_strand_id
1 'polypeptide(L)'
;MIVAGFGFRAGATPASLHAALAATRARPDALAAPTDKCATPAFRAFAGALGLPVHEIPEAAIRAAQTLTHSPRVQAERGTGSVAEAAALSAVGKGARLTCPRMVSPDRMATCAIAEGIPR
;
A
#
# COMPACT_ATOMS: atom_id res chain seq x y z
N MET A 1 13.67 -3.36 7.18
CA MET A 1 12.21 -3.43 7.35
C MET A 1 11.57 -3.52 5.99
N ILE A 2 10.58 -4.40 5.83
CA ILE A 2 9.78 -4.61 4.63
C ILE A 2 8.34 -4.13 4.93
N VAL A 3 7.81 -3.23 4.12
CA VAL A 3 6.45 -2.70 4.28
C VAL A 3 5.62 -2.98 3.04
N ALA A 4 4.41 -3.50 3.23
CA ALA A 4 3.42 -3.65 2.18
C ALA A 4 2.46 -2.46 2.15
N GLY A 5 2.53 -1.64 1.10
CA GLY A 5 1.65 -0.50 0.86
C GLY A 5 0.43 -0.87 0.02
N PHE A 6 -0.73 -0.33 0.37
CA PHE A 6 -2.01 -0.67 -0.24
C PHE A 6 -2.74 0.53 -0.83
N GLY A 7 -3.32 0.32 -2.01
CA GLY A 7 -4.37 1.14 -2.58
C GLY A 7 -5.52 0.26 -3.04
N PHE A 8 -6.75 0.59 -2.65
CA PHE A 8 -7.92 -0.22 -2.98
C PHE A 8 -9.18 0.62 -3.20
N ARG A 9 -10.19 0.04 -3.86
CA ARG A 9 -11.49 0.67 -4.13
C ARG A 9 -12.41 0.55 -2.92
N ALA A 10 -13.45 1.37 -2.83
CA ALA A 10 -14.39 1.33 -1.71
C ALA A 10 -15.06 -0.05 -1.50
N GLY A 11 -15.30 -0.79 -2.58
CA GLY A 11 -15.87 -2.15 -2.54
C GLY A 11 -14.84 -3.27 -2.34
N ALA A 12 -13.58 -2.97 -2.03
CA ALA A 12 -12.58 -4.00 -1.80
C ALA A 12 -12.87 -4.78 -0.52
N THR A 13 -12.61 -6.09 -0.57
CA THR A 13 -12.82 -7.00 0.56
C THR A 13 -11.46 -7.37 1.20
N PRO A 14 -11.45 -7.95 2.41
CA PRO A 14 -10.24 -8.55 2.96
C PRO A 14 -9.60 -9.57 2.02
N ALA A 15 -10.40 -10.35 1.29
CA ALA A 15 -9.91 -11.32 0.31
C ALA A 15 -9.19 -10.63 -0.87
N SER A 16 -9.69 -9.49 -1.34
CA SER A 16 -9.02 -8.68 -2.36
C SER A 16 -7.63 -8.23 -1.89
N LEU A 17 -7.53 -7.76 -0.64
CA LEU A 17 -6.27 -7.31 -0.03
C LEU A 17 -5.28 -8.48 0.16
N HIS A 18 -5.75 -9.61 0.69
CA HIS A 18 -4.95 -10.83 0.80
C HIS A 18 -4.42 -11.30 -0.56
N ALA A 19 -5.26 -11.32 -1.59
CA ALA A 19 -4.85 -11.75 -2.92
C ALA A 19 -3.77 -10.83 -3.52
N ALA A 20 -3.92 -9.51 -3.37
CA ALA A 20 -2.90 -8.55 -3.80
C ALA A 20 -1.57 -8.76 -3.05
N LEU A 21 -1.60 -8.97 -1.73
CA LEU A 21 -0.40 -9.24 -0.93
C LEU A 21 0.25 -10.57 -1.34
N ALA A 22 -0.53 -11.66 -1.42
CA ALA A 22 -0.02 -12.98 -1.76
C ALA A 22 0.69 -13.00 -3.13
N ALA A 23 0.19 -12.22 -4.09
CA ALA A 23 0.79 -12.09 -5.41
C ALA A 23 2.21 -11.49 -5.37
N THR A 24 2.54 -10.67 -4.37
CA THR A 24 3.92 -10.14 -4.17
C THR A 24 4.90 -11.20 -3.69
N ARG A 25 4.40 -12.30 -3.12
CA ARG A 25 5.15 -13.35 -2.40
C ARG A 25 5.99 -12.85 -1.22
N ALA A 26 5.88 -11.57 -0.85
CA ALA A 26 6.62 -11.00 0.27
C ALA A 26 6.06 -11.46 1.62
N ARG A 27 6.85 -11.24 2.67
CA ARG A 27 6.44 -11.32 4.07
C ARG A 27 6.75 -9.96 4.71
N PRO A 28 5.78 -9.04 4.74
CA PRO A 28 6.04 -7.71 5.27
C PRO A 28 6.08 -7.71 6.81
N ASP A 29 6.89 -6.82 7.36
CA ASP A 29 6.94 -6.53 8.80
C ASP A 29 5.78 -5.61 9.22
N ALA A 30 5.26 -4.82 8.28
CA ALA A 30 4.16 -3.89 8.51
C ALA A 30 3.32 -3.64 7.25
N LEU A 31 2.12 -3.10 7.44
CA LEU A 31 1.21 -2.67 6.39
C LEU A 31 1.15 -1.14 6.35
N ALA A 32 0.91 -0.57 5.18
CA ALA A 32 0.72 0.87 5.02
C ALA A 32 -0.43 1.16 4.06
N ALA A 33 -1.23 2.17 4.35
CA ALA A 33 -2.23 2.71 3.44
C ALA A 33 -2.50 4.19 3.78
N PRO A 34 -3.14 4.95 2.88
CA PRO A 34 -3.65 6.27 3.23
C PRO A 34 -4.52 6.24 4.49
N THR A 35 -4.44 7.28 5.33
CA THR A 35 -5.20 7.39 6.59
C THR A 35 -6.70 7.11 6.41
N ASP A 36 -7.34 7.66 5.37
CA ASP A 36 -8.75 7.44 5.05
C ASP A 36 -9.07 5.96 4.76
N LYS A 37 -8.10 5.22 4.24
CA LYS A 37 -8.22 3.79 3.91
C LYS A 37 -7.98 2.89 5.12
N CYS A 38 -7.05 3.24 6.01
CA CYS A 38 -6.81 2.49 7.24
C CYS A 38 -8.05 2.44 8.15
N ALA A 39 -8.91 3.45 8.09
CA ALA A 39 -10.16 3.49 8.84
C ALA A 39 -11.25 2.53 8.31
N THR A 40 -11.10 1.96 7.11
CA THR A 40 -12.12 1.12 6.50
C THR A 40 -12.25 -0.25 7.19
N PRO A 41 -13.47 -0.80 7.35
CA PRO A 41 -13.66 -2.11 7.98
C PRO A 41 -12.89 -3.23 7.28
N ALA A 42 -12.83 -3.22 5.94
CA ALA A 42 -12.12 -4.22 5.16
C ALA A 42 -10.62 -4.23 5.46
N PHE A 43 -9.99 -3.06 5.56
CA PHE A 43 -8.56 -2.97 5.85
C PHE A 43 -8.25 -3.35 7.30
N ARG A 44 -9.09 -2.93 8.26
CA ARG A 44 -8.95 -3.32 9.67
C ARG A 44 -9.06 -4.81 9.88
N ALA A 45 -10.05 -5.46 9.25
CA ALA A 45 -10.22 -6.90 9.32
C ALA A 45 -9.01 -7.64 8.71
N PHE A 46 -8.54 -7.18 7.55
CA PHE A 46 -7.34 -7.72 6.89
C PHE A 46 -6.08 -7.59 7.75
N ALA A 47 -5.80 -6.39 8.27
CA ALA A 47 -4.64 -6.14 9.11
C ALA A 47 -4.70 -6.93 10.42
N GLY A 48 -5.87 -6.98 11.06
CA GLY A 48 -6.10 -7.74 12.29
C GLY A 48 -5.88 -9.25 12.10
N ALA A 49 -6.34 -9.81 10.98
CA ALA A 49 -6.12 -11.22 10.65
C ALA A 49 -4.63 -11.57 10.45
N LEU A 50 -3.83 -10.62 9.96
CA LEU A 50 -2.38 -10.79 9.79
C LEU A 50 -1.58 -10.50 11.07
N GLY A 51 -2.18 -9.82 12.06
CA GLY A 51 -1.49 -9.41 13.28
C GLY A 51 -0.35 -8.42 13.04
N LEU A 52 -0.38 -7.68 11.92
CA LEU A 52 0.70 -6.77 11.54
C LEU A 52 0.39 -5.32 11.92
N PRO A 53 1.41 -4.54 12.32
CA PRO A 53 1.25 -3.11 12.56
C PRO A 53 0.85 -2.38 11.27
N VAL A 54 0.06 -1.31 11.44
CA VAL A 54 -0.42 -0.47 10.34
C VAL A 54 0.18 0.93 10.46
N HIS A 55 0.83 1.38 9.38
CA HIS A 55 1.24 2.76 9.19
C HIS A 55 0.16 3.52 8.41
N GLU A 56 -0.50 4.45 9.10
CA GLU A 56 -1.41 5.40 8.47
C GLU A 56 -0.62 6.52 7.79
N ILE A 57 -0.70 6.60 6.47
CA ILE A 57 0.08 7.56 5.69
C ILE A 57 -0.78 8.79 5.38
N PRO A 58 -0.37 9.98 5.83
CA PRO A 58 -1.13 11.20 5.56
C PRO A 58 -1.07 11.55 4.07
N GLU A 59 -2.11 12.22 3.58
CA GLU A 59 -2.24 12.56 2.15
C GLU A 59 -1.04 13.33 1.60
N ALA A 60 -0.48 14.25 2.39
CA ALA A 60 0.71 15.01 1.99
C ALA A 60 1.92 14.10 1.69
N ALA A 61 2.11 13.04 2.48
CA ALA A 61 3.19 12.08 2.25
C ALA A 61 2.93 11.21 1.02
N ILE A 62 1.67 10.83 0.77
CA ILE A 62 1.26 10.11 -0.45
C ILE A 62 1.58 10.93 -1.70
N ARG A 63 1.25 12.23 -1.69
CA ARG A 63 1.48 13.15 -2.82
C ARG A 63 2.97 13.43 -3.06
N ALA A 64 3.77 13.47 -1.99
CA ALA A 64 5.21 13.76 -2.08
C ALA A 64 6.06 12.56 -2.52
N ALA A 65 5.54 11.33 -2.43
CA ALA A 65 6.28 10.12 -2.77
C ALA A 65 6.53 10.02 -4.28
N GLN A 66 7.78 9.72 -4.65
CA GLN A 66 8.15 9.40 -6.02
C GLN A 66 7.86 7.93 -6.31
N THR A 67 6.82 7.67 -7.10
CA THR A 67 6.39 6.31 -7.45
C THR A 67 7.03 5.84 -8.75
N LEU A 68 7.21 4.53 -8.91
CA LEU A 68 7.75 3.94 -10.16
C LEU A 68 6.66 3.83 -11.23
N THR A 69 5.43 3.52 -10.83
CA THR A 69 4.31 3.47 -11.77
C THR A 69 3.49 4.76 -11.73
N HIS A 70 2.92 5.10 -12.89
CA HIS A 70 2.11 6.29 -13.06
C HIS A 70 0.76 5.95 -13.68
N SER A 71 -0.32 6.22 -12.95
CA SER A 71 -1.69 6.14 -13.44
C SER A 71 -2.28 7.55 -13.55
N PRO A 72 -2.68 8.02 -14.75
CA PRO A 72 -3.26 9.36 -14.91
C PRO A 72 -4.49 9.58 -14.03
N ARG A 73 -5.31 8.54 -13.86
CA ARG A 73 -6.47 8.57 -12.97
C ARG A 73 -6.07 8.75 -11.52
N VAL A 74 -5.10 7.98 -11.02
CA VAL A 74 -4.64 8.09 -9.63
C VAL A 74 -3.95 9.43 -9.40
N GLN A 75 -3.22 9.94 -10.38
CA GLN A 75 -2.62 11.27 -10.32
C GLN A 75 -3.70 12.35 -10.16
N ALA A 76 -4.78 12.28 -10.94
CA ALA A 76 -5.90 13.21 -10.83
C ALA A 76 -6.65 13.09 -9.49
N GLU A 77 -6.90 11.87 -9.00
CA GLU A 77 -7.70 11.63 -7.79
C GLU A 77 -6.91 11.78 -6.48
N ARG A 78 -5.62 11.48 -6.47
CA ARG A 78 -4.79 11.32 -5.26
C ARG A 78 -3.46 12.06 -5.31
N GLY A 79 -3.14 12.73 -6.42
CA GLY A 79 -1.90 13.51 -6.58
C GLY A 79 -0.63 12.66 -6.56
N THR A 80 -0.72 11.37 -6.90
CA THR A 80 0.43 10.44 -6.96
C THR A 80 0.29 9.48 -8.13
N GLY A 81 1.40 8.94 -8.64
CA GLY A 81 1.37 7.96 -9.72
C GLY A 81 0.80 6.61 -9.29
N SER A 82 0.95 6.24 -8.01
CA SER A 82 0.45 4.99 -7.43
C SER A 82 0.31 5.08 -5.91
N VAL A 83 -0.93 4.96 -5.41
CA VAL A 83 -1.21 5.00 -3.96
C VAL A 83 -0.49 3.90 -3.18
N ALA A 84 -0.44 2.67 -3.73
CA ALA A 84 0.18 1.54 -3.05
C ALA A 84 1.69 1.73 -2.90
N GLU A 85 2.36 2.20 -3.97
CA GLU A 85 3.80 2.47 -3.96
C GLU A 85 4.13 3.64 -3.04
N ALA A 86 3.36 4.73 -3.14
CA ALA A 86 3.52 5.88 -2.27
C ALA A 86 3.39 5.50 -0.80
N ALA A 87 2.36 4.72 -0.44
CA ALA A 87 2.17 4.27 0.93
C ALA A 87 3.35 3.41 1.43
N ALA A 88 3.83 2.46 0.62
CA ALA A 88 4.96 1.60 0.99
C ALA A 88 6.25 2.42 1.21
N LEU A 89 6.56 3.30 0.25
CA LEU A 89 7.76 4.15 0.28
C LEU A 89 7.73 5.14 1.44
N SER A 90 6.59 5.81 1.65
CA SER A 90 6.43 6.76 2.76
C SER A 90 6.54 6.10 4.13
N ALA A 91 6.04 4.87 4.28
CA ALA A 91 6.12 4.13 5.52
C ALA A 91 7.56 3.75 5.90
N VAL A 92 8.37 3.33 4.91
CA VAL A 92 9.79 3.03 5.13
C VAL A 92 10.60 4.32 5.32
N GLY A 93 10.32 5.36 4.52
CA GLY A 93 10.96 6.66 4.63
C GLY A 93 12.24 6.81 3.80
N LYS A 94 13.28 7.42 4.39
CA LYS A 94 14.49 7.81 3.64
C LYS A 94 15.27 6.56 3.22
N GLY A 95 15.62 6.47 1.94
CA GLY A 95 16.31 5.30 1.38
C GLY A 95 15.40 4.11 1.09
N ALA A 96 14.08 4.29 1.19
CA ALA A 96 13.12 3.28 0.76
C ALA A 96 13.28 2.96 -0.74
N ARG A 97 13.18 1.68 -1.08
CA ARG A 97 13.14 1.22 -2.46
C ARG A 97 12.02 0.22 -2.65
N LEU A 98 11.37 0.26 -3.82
CA LEU A 98 10.41 -0.77 -4.20
C LEU A 98 11.16 -2.05 -4.62
N THR A 99 10.69 -3.20 -4.16
CA THR A 99 11.34 -4.50 -4.46
C THR A 99 10.72 -5.20 -5.66
N CYS A 100 9.51 -4.80 -6.05
CA CYS A 100 8.79 -5.33 -7.20
C CYS A 100 7.81 -4.29 -7.75
N PRO A 101 7.34 -4.45 -9.00
CA PRO A 101 6.16 -3.73 -9.48
C PRO A 101 4.96 -3.99 -8.56
N ARG A 102 4.03 -3.03 -8.51
CA ARG A 102 2.78 -3.21 -7.78
C ARG A 102 1.99 -4.42 -8.31
N MET A 103 1.47 -5.23 -7.41
CA MET A 103 0.61 -6.37 -7.71
C MET A 103 -0.84 -5.97 -7.54
N VAL A 104 -1.68 -6.34 -8.50
CA VAL A 104 -3.12 -6.06 -8.49
C VAL A 104 -3.86 -7.37 -8.18
N SER A 105 -4.87 -7.32 -7.31
CA SER A 105 -5.70 -8.49 -7.01
C SER A 105 -6.45 -8.97 -8.26
N PRO A 106 -6.80 -10.27 -8.36
CA PRO A 106 -7.53 -10.80 -9.53
C PRO A 106 -8.84 -10.09 -9.82
N ASP A 107 -9.57 -9.68 -8.78
CA ASP A 107 -10.81 -8.90 -8.87
C ASP A 107 -10.60 -7.40 -9.18
N ARG A 108 -9.33 -6.97 -9.28
CA ARG A 108 -8.91 -5.58 -9.53
C ARG A 108 -9.42 -4.57 -8.51
N MET A 109 -9.77 -5.04 -7.31
CA MET A 109 -10.26 -4.19 -6.21
C MET A 109 -9.13 -3.63 -5.33
N ALA A 110 -8.00 -4.34 -5.27
CA ALA A 110 -6.86 -3.97 -4.45
C ALA A 110 -5.55 -3.98 -5.25
N THR A 111 -4.59 -3.19 -4.78
CA THR A 111 -3.24 -3.12 -5.29
C THR A 111 -2.29 -3.08 -4.10
N CYS A 112 -1.23 -3.88 -4.14
CA CYS A 112 -0.19 -3.97 -3.14
C CYS A 112 1.17 -3.63 -3.77
N ALA A 113 2.01 -2.88 -3.08
CA ALA A 113 3.42 -2.67 -3.45
C ALA A 113 4.30 -2.95 -2.24
N ILE A 114 5.52 -3.42 -2.47
CA ILE A 114 6.47 -3.74 -1.39
C ILE A 114 7.63 -2.77 -1.45
N ALA A 115 7.91 -2.13 -0.32
CA ALA A 115 9.11 -1.33 -0.13
C ALA A 115 9.98 -1.92 0.97
N GLU A 116 11.29 -1.76 0.84
CA GLU A 116 12.25 -2.11 1.87
C GLU A 116 13.24 -0.98 2.12
N GLY A 117 13.80 -0.95 3.33
CA GLY A 117 14.81 0.01 3.73
C GLY A 117 15.23 -0.16 5.18
N ILE A 118 16.15 0.70 5.62
CA ILE A 118 16.57 0.76 7.01
C ILE A 118 15.44 1.49 7.78
N PRO A 119 14.83 0.85 8.79
CA PRO A 119 13.77 1.47 9.57
C PRO A 119 14.29 2.75 10.25
N ARG A 120 13.40 3.72 10.41
CA ARG A 120 13.65 4.94 11.19
C ARG A 120 13.75 4.63 12.68
#